data_AF-A0A9D6V0B9-F1
#
_entry.id   AF-A0A9D6V0B9-F1
#
_cell.length_a   1.000
_cell.length_b   1.000
_cell.length_c   1.000
_cell.angle_alpha   90.00
_cell.angle_beta   90.00
_cell.angle_gamma   90.00
#
_symmetry.space_group_name_H-M   'P 1'
#
loop_
_entity.id
_entity.type
_entity.pdbx_description
1 polymer ?
#
loop_
_entity_poly.entity_id
_entity_poly.type
_entity_poly.pdbx_seq_one_letter_code
_entity_poly.pdbx_strand_id
1 'polypeptide(L)'
;MEQINIIEQFVVDILDEVGVNEKDDSMHYWQFKKTLIDRVNARLFLEMVGAMDPEQAALVKKEIESEKPDPRGVMEKIGSQIPDFSLRVLNALNKIRIDLVSDLSVLKSPAMAGL
;
A
#
# COMPACT_ATOMS: atom_id res chain seq x y z
N MET A 1 16.79 5.98 -4.91
CA MET A 1 15.50 6.50 -4.40
C MET A 1 14.42 6.14 -5.41
N GLU A 2 13.90 4.90 -5.39
CA GLU A 2 12.94 4.42 -6.41
C GLU A 2 11.65 3.79 -5.83
N GLN A 3 11.66 3.27 -4.59
CA GLN A 3 10.47 2.60 -4.02
C GLN A 3 9.33 3.54 -3.63
N ILE A 4 9.62 4.79 -3.24
CA ILE A 4 8.58 5.78 -2.88
C ILE A 4 7.68 6.10 -4.09
N ASN A 5 8.16 5.89 -5.31
CA ASN A 5 7.43 6.31 -6.52
C ASN A 5 6.39 5.27 -7.01
N ILE A 6 6.61 3.98 -6.76
CA ILE A 6 5.71 2.92 -7.28
C ILE A 6 4.36 2.92 -6.58
N ILE A 7 4.33 3.10 -5.25
CA ILE A 7 3.08 3.04 -4.46
C ILE A 7 2.25 4.30 -4.69
N GLU A 8 2.90 5.46 -4.80
CA GLU A 8 2.22 6.70 -5.14
C GLU A 8 1.60 6.63 -6.54
N GLN A 9 2.34 6.16 -7.53
CA GLN A 9 1.81 5.98 -8.89
C GLN A 9 0.68 4.95 -8.92
N PHE A 10 0.82 3.83 -8.21
CA PHE A 10 -0.21 2.81 -8.08
C PHE A 10 -1.53 3.38 -7.53
N VAL A 11 -1.46 4.21 -6.49
CA VAL A 11 -2.67 4.85 -5.92
C VAL A 11 -3.27 5.85 -6.91
N VAL A 12 -2.46 6.64 -7.61
CA VAL A 12 -2.95 7.56 -8.65
C VAL A 12 -3.67 6.79 -9.76
N ASP A 13 -3.09 5.71 -10.27
CA ASP A 13 -3.70 4.88 -11.32
C ASP A 13 -5.05 4.31 -10.89
N ILE A 14 -5.18 3.89 -9.62
CA ILE A 14 -6.46 3.41 -9.06
C ILE A 14 -7.49 4.53 -8.99
N LEU A 15 -7.09 5.70 -8.47
CA LEU A 15 -7.98 6.85 -8.35
C LEU A 15 -8.49 7.29 -9.72
N ASP A 16 -7.62 7.32 -10.73
CA ASP A 16 -7.99 7.61 -12.12
C ASP A 16 -8.92 6.53 -12.69
N GLU A 17 -8.65 5.24 -12.46
CA GLU A 17 -9.48 4.11 -12.91
C GLU A 17 -10.90 4.19 -12.36
N VAL A 18 -11.05 4.58 -11.09
CA VAL A 18 -12.38 4.79 -10.50
C VAL A 18 -12.94 6.18 -10.78
N GLY A 19 -12.21 7.08 -11.45
CA GLY A 19 -12.62 8.43 -11.84
C GLY A 19 -12.66 9.45 -10.70
N VAL A 20 -11.80 9.32 -9.69
CA VAL A 20 -11.58 10.32 -8.63
C VAL A 20 -10.40 11.19 -9.05
N ASN A 21 -10.68 12.44 -9.43
CA ASN A 21 -9.69 13.32 -10.03
C ASN A 21 -9.37 14.50 -9.09
N GLU A 22 -8.14 15.02 -9.18
CA GLU A 22 -7.65 16.16 -8.39
C GLU A 22 -8.46 17.47 -8.58
N LYS A 23 -9.33 17.53 -9.60
CA LYS A 23 -10.08 18.73 -9.99
C LYS A 23 -11.21 19.10 -9.02
N ASP A 24 -11.68 18.17 -8.19
CA ASP A 24 -12.67 18.41 -7.13
C ASP A 24 -11.96 18.48 -5.78
N ASP A 25 -12.01 19.66 -5.14
CA ASP A 25 -11.56 19.91 -3.76
C ASP A 25 -10.20 19.27 -3.40
N SER A 26 -9.13 19.92 -3.86
CA SER A 26 -7.76 19.41 -3.77
C SER A 26 -7.36 18.97 -2.37
N MET A 27 -7.85 19.63 -1.30
CA MET A 27 -7.52 19.24 0.07
C MET A 27 -8.07 17.85 0.43
N HIS A 28 -9.32 17.55 0.07
CA HIS A 28 -9.91 16.24 0.30
C HIS A 28 -9.29 15.17 -0.57
N TYR A 29 -8.99 15.48 -1.83
CA TYR A 29 -8.25 14.58 -2.71
C TYR A 29 -6.87 14.21 -2.13
N TRP A 30 -6.08 15.20 -1.69
CA TRP A 30 -4.74 14.97 -1.13
C TRP A 30 -4.79 14.15 0.17
N GLN A 31 -5.75 14.42 1.07
CA GLN A 31 -5.93 13.64 2.30
C GLN A 31 -6.36 12.20 1.99
N PHE A 32 -7.27 12.02 1.03
CA PHE A 32 -7.73 10.72 0.62
C PHE A 32 -6.63 9.90 -0.05
N LYS A 33 -5.90 10.49 -1.00
CA LYS A 33 -4.72 9.89 -1.64
C LYS A 33 -3.69 9.46 -0.60
N LYS A 34 -3.35 10.32 0.36
CA LYS A 34 -2.40 9.99 1.44
C LYS A 34 -2.89 8.79 2.26
N THR A 35 -4.17 8.78 2.63
CA THR A 35 -4.77 7.67 3.39
C THR A 35 -4.71 6.35 2.61
N LEU A 36 -4.94 6.39 1.29
CA LEU A 36 -4.80 5.20 0.44
C LEU A 36 -3.35 4.73 0.34
N ILE A 37 -2.39 5.64 0.19
CA ILE A 37 -0.96 5.30 0.20
C ILE A 37 -0.59 4.59 1.50
N ASP A 38 -0.99 5.12 2.65
CA ASP A 38 -0.70 4.51 3.96
C ASP A 38 -1.32 3.12 4.09
N ARG A 39 -2.56 2.92 3.60
CA ARG A 39 -3.23 1.61 3.59
C ARG A 39 -2.54 0.60 2.68
N VAL A 40 -2.13 1.01 1.47
CA VAL A 40 -1.40 0.14 0.53
C VAL A 40 -0.06 -0.26 1.14
N ASN A 41 0.69 0.69 1.71
CA ASN A 41 1.95 0.43 2.42
C ASN A 41 1.78 -0.60 3.54
N ALA A 42 0.79 -0.40 4.41
CA ALA A 42 0.53 -1.32 5.50
C ALA A 42 0.17 -2.73 5.01
N ARG A 43 -0.66 -2.84 3.96
CA ARG A 43 -1.08 -4.14 3.43
C ARG A 43 0.05 -4.87 2.71
N LEU A 44 0.87 -4.14 1.94
CA LEU A 44 2.08 -4.70 1.35
C LEU A 44 3.04 -5.20 2.43
N PHE A 45 3.28 -4.40 3.46
CA PHE A 45 4.14 -4.80 4.58
C PHE A 45 3.67 -6.11 5.21
N LEU A 46 2.37 -6.24 5.51
CA LEU A 46 1.80 -7.45 6.08
C LEU A 46 1.93 -8.66 5.15
N GLU A 47 1.69 -8.48 3.85
CA GLU A 47 1.87 -9.57 2.88
C GLU A 47 3.33 -10.02 2.78
N MET A 48 4.27 -9.09 2.85
CA MET A 48 5.68 -9.43 2.82
C MET A 48 6.08 -10.17 4.10
N VAL A 49 5.65 -9.71 5.28
CA VAL A 49 5.88 -10.42 6.54
C VAL A 49 5.23 -11.81 6.54
N GLY A 50 4.03 -11.96 5.97
CA GLY A 50 3.36 -13.26 5.85
C GLY A 50 4.04 -14.24 4.91
N ALA A 51 4.88 -13.75 3.99
CA ALA A 51 5.68 -14.56 3.08
C ALA A 51 7.01 -15.04 3.68
N MET A 52 7.38 -14.55 4.86
CA MET A 52 8.61 -14.91 5.55
C MET A 52 8.47 -16.21 6.34
N ASP A 53 9.58 -16.91 6.51
CA ASP A 53 9.65 -17.95 7.53
C ASP A 53 9.68 -17.36 8.95
N PRO A 54 9.44 -18.18 10.00
CA PRO A 54 9.42 -17.69 11.37
C PRO A 54 10.73 -17.05 11.85
N GLU A 55 11.89 -17.49 11.35
CA GLU A 55 13.20 -16.95 11.74
C GLU A 55 13.39 -15.55 11.14
N GLN A 56 13.06 -15.40 9.86
CA GLN A 56 13.07 -14.13 9.14
C GLN A 56 12.10 -13.11 9.76
N ALA A 57 10.87 -13.54 10.08
CA ALA A 57 9.87 -12.68 10.71
C ALA A 57 10.32 -12.23 12.12
N ALA A 58 11.00 -13.08 12.88
CA ALA A 58 11.54 -12.73 14.20
C ALA A 58 12.64 -11.65 14.10
N LEU A 59 13.45 -11.66 13.05
CA LEU A 59 14.46 -10.62 12.80
C LEU A 59 13.80 -9.26 12.51
N VAL A 60 12.78 -9.25 11.65
CA VAL A 60 12.00 -8.03 11.34
C VAL A 60 11.30 -7.49 12.57
N LYS A 61 10.70 -8.38 13.38
CA LYS A 61 10.00 -8.00 14.62
C LYS A 61 10.91 -7.27 15.61
N LYS A 62 12.14 -7.75 15.80
CA LYS A 62 13.12 -7.11 16.70
C LYS A 62 13.44 -5.67 16.31
N GLU A 63 13.46 -5.37 15.02
CA GLU A 63 13.73 -4.02 14.51
C GLU A 63 12.55 -3.07 14.77
N ILE A 64 11.33 -3.58 14.63
CA ILE A 64 10.10 -2.82 14.89
C ILE A 64 9.92 -2.54 16.38
N GLU A 65 10.34 -3.49 17.24
CA GLU A 65 10.29 -3.35 18.70
C GLU A 65 11.47 -2.56 19.28
N SER A 66 12.41 -2.11 18.44
CA SER A 66 13.55 -1.31 18.90
C SER A 66 13.11 0.06 19.44
N GLU A 67 13.89 0.65 20.34
CA GLU A 67 13.59 1.98 20.91
C GLU A 67 13.50 3.09 19.83
N LYS A 68 14.11 2.86 18.66
CA LYS A 68 14.07 3.75 17.50
C LYS A 68 13.87 2.93 16.23
N PRO A 69 12.63 2.56 15.89
CA PRO A 69 12.35 1.80 14.69
C PRO A 69 12.81 2.58 13.46
N ASP A 70 13.47 1.89 12.53
CA ASP A 70 13.79 2.43 11.20
C ASP A 70 12.93 1.72 10.15
N PRO A 71 11.78 2.30 9.75
CA PRO A 71 10.88 1.70 8.77
C PRO A 71 11.56 1.39 7.44
N ARG A 72 12.55 2.20 7.05
CA ARG A 72 13.28 2.00 5.79
C ARG A 72 14.22 0.82 5.91
N GLY A 73 15.01 0.75 6.98
CA GLY A 73 15.86 -0.40 7.29
C GLY A 73 15.08 -1.71 7.42
N VAL A 74 13.87 -1.65 7.99
CA VAL A 74 12.94 -2.79 8.06
C VAL A 74 12.54 -3.26 6.65
N MET A 75 12.13 -2.36 5.76
CA MET A 75 11.75 -2.72 4.39
C MET A 75 12.93 -3.25 3.57
N GLU A 76 14.13 -2.70 3.75
CA GLU A 76 15.36 -3.18 3.09
C GLU A 76 15.73 -4.60 3.59
N LYS A 77 15.57 -4.87 4.90
CA LYS A 77 15.74 -6.21 5.47
C LYS A 77 14.71 -7.19 4.91
N ILE A 78 13.45 -6.79 4.85
CA ILE A 78 12.38 -7.61 4.25
C ILE A 78 12.74 -7.97 2.81
N GLY A 79 13.17 -6.99 2.01
CA GLY A 79 13.54 -7.19 0.62
C GLY A 79 14.70 -8.14 0.39
N SER A 80 15.65 -8.21 1.33
CA SER A 80 16.83 -9.10 1.23
C SER A 80 16.57 -10.52 1.74
N GLN A 81 15.56 -10.72 2.59
CA GLN A 81 15.21 -12.02 3.17
C GLN A 81 14.22 -12.81 2.29
N ILE A 82 13.39 -12.12 1.51
CA ILE A 82 12.34 -12.76 0.72
C ILE A 82 12.85 -13.07 -0.71
N PRO A 83 12.89 -14.35 -1.13
CA PRO A 83 13.16 -14.69 -2.52
C PRO A 83 12.10 -14.10 -3.45
N ASP A 84 12.53 -13.60 -4.61
CA ASP A 84 11.67 -12.96 -5.60
C ASP A 84 10.84 -11.80 -5.04
N PHE A 85 11.40 -11.05 -4.09
CA PHE A 85 10.74 -9.94 -3.42
C PHE A 85 10.00 -8.99 -4.38
N SER A 86 10.66 -8.56 -5.47
CA SER A 86 10.04 -7.67 -6.46
C SER A 86 8.80 -8.29 -7.12
N LEU A 87 8.84 -9.57 -7.50
CA LEU A 87 7.68 -10.26 -8.08
C LEU A 87 6.55 -10.42 -7.06
N ARG A 88 6.88 -10.68 -5.79
CA ARG A 88 5.90 -10.77 -4.71
C ARG A 88 5.24 -9.42 -4.42
N VAL A 89 6.00 -8.32 -4.42
CA VAL A 89 5.46 -6.97 -4.30
C VAL A 89 4.47 -6.68 -5.43
N LEU A 90 4.83 -7.00 -6.69
CA LEU A 90 3.92 -6.81 -7.83
C LEU A 90 2.65 -7.65 -7.71
N ASN A 91 2.77 -8.92 -7.29
CA ASN A 91 1.61 -9.79 -7.07
C ASN A 91 0.71 -9.29 -5.94
N ALA A 92 1.30 -8.79 -4.85
CA ALA A 92 0.56 -8.21 -3.73
C ALA A 92 -0.15 -6.93 -4.15
N LEU A 93 0.52 -6.03 -4.89
CA LEU A 93 -0.09 -4.84 -5.47
C LEU A 93 -1.27 -5.19 -6.38
N ASN A 94 -1.16 -6.20 -7.25
CA ASN A 94 -2.27 -6.63 -8.10
C ASN A 94 -3.48 -7.11 -7.28
N LYS A 95 -3.27 -7.88 -6.20
CA LYS A 95 -4.36 -8.28 -5.30
C LYS A 95 -5.01 -7.06 -4.62
N ILE A 96 -4.18 -6.15 -4.10
CA ILE A 96 -4.63 -4.92 -3.46
C ILE A 96 -5.43 -4.05 -4.44
N ARG A 97 -5.04 -4.00 -5.72
CA ARG A 97 -5.76 -3.25 -6.76
C ARG A 97 -7.19 -3.75 -6.92
N ILE A 98 -7.38 -5.06 -7.06
CA ILE A 98 -8.70 -5.68 -7.24
C ILE A 98 -9.62 -5.32 -6.07
N ASP A 99 -9.12 -5.46 -4.85
CA ASP A 99 -9.87 -5.12 -3.63
C ASP A 99 -10.20 -3.62 -3.59
N LEU A 100 -9.21 -2.74 -3.80
CA LEU A 100 -9.41 -1.30 -3.73
C LEU A 100 -10.35 -0.78 -4.82
N VAL A 101 -10.20 -1.23 -6.06
CA VAL A 101 -11.10 -0.83 -7.16
C VAL A 101 -12.53 -1.26 -6.85
N SER A 102 -12.72 -2.47 -6.31
CA SER A 102 -14.04 -2.95 -5.86
C SER A 102 -14.61 -2.04 -4.76
N ASP A 103 -13.87 -1.81 -3.68
CA ASP A 103 -14.30 -0.99 -2.55
C ASP A 103 -14.64 0.44 -2.96
N LEU A 104 -13.79 1.06 -3.78
CA LEU A 104 -13.96 2.44 -4.26
C LEU A 104 -15.12 2.56 -5.26
N SER A 105 -15.35 1.53 -6.08
CA SER A 105 -16.50 1.50 -7.01
C SER A 105 -17.83 1.39 -6.26
N VAL A 106 -17.87 0.67 -5.13
CA VAL A 106 -19.04 0.61 -4.24
C VAL A 106 -19.32 1.97 -3.62
N LEU A 107 -18.29 2.72 -3.22
CA LEU A 107 -18.44 4.08 -2.68
C LEU A 107 -18.99 5.08 -3.72
N LYS A 108 -18.78 4.81 -5.02
CA LYS A 108 -19.40 5.56 -6.12
C LYS A 108 -20.81 5.09 -6.50
N SER A 109 -21.24 3.92 -6.02
CA SER A 109 -22.61 3.45 -6.18
C SER A 109 -23.55 4.33 -5.34
N PRO A 110 -24.81 4.54 -5.77
CA PRO A 110 -25.62 5.74 -5.56
C PRO A 110 -26.14 5.96 -4.12
N ALA A 111 -25.28 5.96 -3.11
CA ALA A 111 -25.56 6.57 -1.82
C ALA A 111 -25.48 8.12 -1.88
N MET A 112 -25.02 8.68 -3.01
CA MET A 112 -24.93 10.11 -3.31
C MET A 112 -25.73 10.51 -4.57
N ALA A 113 -26.75 9.73 -4.96
CA ALA A 113 -27.70 10.10 -6.02
C ALA A 113 -29.09 10.47 -5.46
N GLY A 114 -29.20 10.63 -4.14
CA GLY A 114 -30.46 10.84 -3.42
C GLY A 114 -30.42 11.91 -2.34
N LEU A 115 -29.54 12.90 -2.46
CA LEU A 115 -29.61 14.17 -1.70
C LEU A 115 -29.69 15.35 -2.68
#